data_AF-A0AAU4E558-F1
#
_entry.id   AF-A0AAU4E558-F1
#
_cell.length_a   1.000
_cell.length_b   1.000
_cell.length_c   1.000
_cell.angle_alpha   90.00
_cell.angle_beta   90.00
_cell.angle_gamma   90.00
#
_symmetry.space_group_name_H-M   'P 1'
#
loop_
_entity.id
_entity.type
_entity.pdbx_description
1 polymer ?
#
loop_
_entity_poly.entity_id
_entity_poly.type
_entity_poly.pdbx_seq_one_letter_code
_entity_poly.pdbx_strand_id
1 'polypeptide(L)'
;MLTSAPPWLRWPGRLAAFGFAAFYGGLDAVAGVAAGTVVHAQNGATPVVGAAFAIGDLLGYIGSGCFLAANVLIVAAAVARARWWAAPGAVVLLLASVSFLDSHIFWPRGVFTMIGAALGMSLLSLAGEHGPERSPAPVLPGSSVRDR
;
A
#
# COMPACT_ATOMS: atom_id res chain seq x y z
N MET A 1 -6.09 2.65 8.75
CA MET A 1 -4.97 2.08 9.55
C MET A 1 -3.99 3.13 10.07
N LEU A 2 -3.50 4.08 9.25
CA LEU A 2 -2.55 5.12 9.70
C LEU A 2 -3.17 6.26 10.51
N THR A 3 -4.49 6.44 10.47
CA THR A 3 -5.19 7.57 11.13
C THR A 3 -5.00 7.62 12.64
N SER A 4 -4.89 6.45 13.29
CA SER A 4 -4.69 6.32 14.73
C SER A 4 -3.23 6.04 15.13
N ALA A 5 -2.29 6.06 14.16
CA ALA A 5 -0.88 5.86 14.41
C ALA A 5 -0.21 7.16 14.91
N PRO A 6 0.91 7.07 15.65
CA PRO A 6 1.63 8.26 16.09
C PRO A 6 2.15 9.07 14.88
N PRO A 7 2.32 10.40 15.01
CA PRO A 7 2.59 11.29 13.88
C PRO A 7 3.82 10.91 13.06
N TRP A 8 4.87 10.39 13.71
CA TRP A 8 6.12 9.95 13.09
C TRP A 8 5.96 8.72 12.19
N LEU A 9 4.92 7.92 12.37
CA LEU A 9 4.62 6.77 11.51
C LEU A 9 3.59 7.14 10.43
N ARG A 10 2.62 7.98 10.81
CA ARG A 10 1.52 8.42 9.94
C ARG A 10 2.00 9.27 8.78
N TRP A 11 2.85 10.27 9.02
CA TRP A 11 3.30 11.19 7.97
C TRP A 11 4.18 10.53 6.91
N PRO A 12 5.23 9.78 7.29
CA PRO A 12 6.02 9.04 6.31
C PRO A 12 5.18 8.01 5.55
N GLY A 13 4.22 7.34 6.21
CA GLY A 13 3.36 6.36 5.56
C GLY A 13 2.47 7.00 4.49
N ARG A 14 1.90 8.17 4.78
CA ARG A 14 1.11 8.93 3.80
C ARG A 14 1.96 9.48 2.66
N LEU A 15 3.18 9.94 2.96
CA LEU A 15 4.11 10.41 1.94
C LEU A 15 4.53 9.27 1.01
N ALA A 16 4.83 8.10 1.55
CA ALA A 16 5.15 6.91 0.77
C ALA A 16 3.95 6.46 -0.08
N ALA A 17 2.73 6.43 0.47
CA ALA A 17 1.52 6.12 -0.29
C ALA A 17 1.27 7.13 -1.42
N PHE A 18 1.48 8.42 -1.16
CA PHE A 18 1.40 9.47 -2.17
C PHE A 18 2.47 9.30 -3.25
N GLY A 19 3.71 9.02 -2.85
CA GLY A 19 4.81 8.72 -3.77
C GLY A 19 4.46 7.57 -4.69
N PHE A 20 3.97 6.45 -4.15
CA PHE A 20 3.48 5.34 -4.97
C PHE A 20 2.42 5.79 -5.98
N ALA A 21 1.38 6.49 -5.54
CA ALA A 21 0.32 6.95 -6.44
C ALA A 21 0.84 7.88 -7.55
N ALA A 22 1.74 8.81 -7.22
CA ALA A 22 2.30 9.76 -8.17
C ALA A 22 3.24 9.08 -9.18
N PHE A 23 4.18 8.27 -8.71
CA PHE A 23 5.17 7.60 -9.57
C PHE A 23 4.54 6.50 -10.41
N TYR A 24 3.66 5.69 -9.82
CA TYR A 24 3.00 4.60 -10.54
C TYR A 24 1.96 5.12 -11.54
N GLY A 25 1.20 6.17 -11.18
CA GLY A 25 0.34 6.87 -12.14
C GLY A 25 1.13 7.56 -13.26
N GLY A 26 2.31 8.09 -12.95
CA GLY A 26 3.25 8.61 -13.95
C GLY A 26 3.76 7.54 -14.92
N LEU A 27 4.10 6.35 -14.40
CA LEU A 27 4.43 5.18 -15.22
C LEU A 27 3.29 4.86 -16.18
N ASP A 28 2.04 4.81 -15.71
CA ASP A 28 0.89 4.47 -16.55
C ASP A 28 0.69 5.51 -17.67
N ALA A 29 0.90 6.79 -17.37
CA ALA A 29 0.83 7.85 -18.36
C ALA A 29 1.94 7.74 -19.42
N VAL A 30 3.18 7.42 -19.02
CA VAL A 30 4.32 7.36 -19.95
C VAL A 30 4.38 6.04 -20.71
N ALA A 31 4.43 4.91 -20.01
CA ALA A 31 4.57 3.59 -20.62
C ALA A 31 3.25 3.07 -21.21
N GLY A 32 2.11 3.37 -20.58
CA GLY A 32 0.81 2.97 -21.10
C GLY A 32 0.34 3.86 -22.24
N VAL A 33 0.12 5.15 -21.93
CA VAL A 33 -0.52 6.09 -22.87
C VAL A 33 0.47 6.63 -23.90
N ALA A 34 1.59 7.22 -23.49
CA ALA A 34 2.49 7.88 -24.41
C ALA A 34 3.20 6.89 -25.34
N ALA A 35 3.77 5.80 -24.80
CA ALA A 35 4.42 4.77 -25.62
C ALA A 35 3.42 4.10 -26.57
N GLY A 36 2.21 3.78 -26.11
CA GLY A 36 1.14 3.23 -26.94
C GLY A 36 0.72 4.17 -28.08
N THR A 37 0.63 5.48 -27.79
CA THR A 37 0.32 6.51 -28.80
C THR A 37 1.40 6.58 -29.88
N VAL A 38 2.68 6.52 -29.49
CA VAL A 38 3.80 6.53 -30.44
C VAL A 38 3.83 5.26 -31.29
N VAL A 39 3.62 4.08 -30.68
CA VAL A 39 3.52 2.81 -31.42
C VAL A 39 2.42 2.87 -32.47
N HIS A 40 1.25 3.40 -32.09
CA HIS A 40 0.12 3.56 -33.00
C HIS A 40 0.45 4.52 -34.15
N ALA A 41 1.01 5.70 -33.85
CA ALA A 41 1.33 6.70 -34.86
C ALA A 41 2.46 6.27 -35.82
N GLN A 42 3.42 5.49 -35.33
CA GLN A 42 4.60 5.05 -36.09
C GLN A 42 4.47 3.62 -36.65
N ASN A 43 3.32 2.97 -36.45
CA ASN A 43 3.03 1.60 -36.88
C ASN A 43 4.09 0.57 -36.42
N GLY A 44 4.65 0.74 -35.22
CA GLY A 44 5.66 -0.18 -34.71
C GLY A 44 6.43 0.32 -33.49
N ALA A 45 7.24 -0.58 -32.93
CA ALA A 45 8.15 -0.25 -31.84
C ALA A 45 9.39 0.48 -32.39
N THR A 46 9.57 1.72 -31.97
CA THR A 46 10.71 2.56 -32.36
C THR A 46 11.62 2.86 -31.16
N PRO A 47 12.83 3.40 -31.37
CA PRO A 47 13.69 3.82 -30.25
C PRO A 47 13.01 4.81 -29.29
N VAL A 48 12.06 5.62 -29.78
CA VAL A 48 11.28 6.56 -28.96
C VAL A 48 10.35 5.81 -27.99
N VAL A 49 9.73 4.73 -28.45
CA VAL A 49 8.93 3.82 -27.61
C VAL A 49 9.81 3.19 -26.53
N GLY A 50 11.01 2.74 -26.90
CA GLY A 50 11.99 2.22 -25.95
C GLY A 50 12.41 3.24 -24.89
N ALA A 51 12.62 4.49 -25.28
CA ALA A 51 12.94 5.57 -24.33
C ALA A 51 11.77 5.86 -23.37
N ALA A 52 10.52 5.82 -23.86
CA ALA A 52 9.34 5.97 -23.02
C ALA A 52 9.22 4.83 -22.00
N PHE A 53 9.46 3.58 -22.42
CA PHE A 53 9.48 2.44 -21.50
C PHE A 53 10.61 2.56 -20.47
N ALA A 54 11.80 3.00 -20.84
CA ALA A 54 12.89 3.19 -19.88
C ALA A 54 12.55 4.23 -18.79
N ILE A 55 11.85 5.31 -19.15
CA ILE A 55 11.34 6.29 -18.18
C ILE A 55 10.26 5.65 -17.31
N GLY A 56 9.34 4.92 -17.94
CA GLY A 56 8.30 4.14 -17.26
C GLY A 56 8.89 3.19 -16.21
N ASP A 57 9.86 2.37 -16.59
CA ASP A 57 10.52 1.40 -15.70
C ASP A 57 11.15 2.08 -14.49
N LEU A 58 11.80 3.23 -14.67
CA LEU A 58 12.37 4.02 -13.57
C LEU A 58 11.27 4.54 -12.61
N LEU A 59 10.20 5.10 -13.16
CA LEU A 59 9.03 5.55 -12.39
C LEU A 59 8.41 4.37 -11.62
N GLY A 60 8.26 3.22 -12.26
CA GLY A 60 7.73 1.99 -11.67
C GLY A 60 8.60 1.47 -10.53
N TYR A 61 9.93 1.47 -10.70
CA TYR A 61 10.87 1.07 -9.66
C TYR A 61 10.76 1.95 -8.41
N ILE A 62 10.76 3.28 -8.61
CA ILE A 62 10.61 4.24 -7.50
C ILE A 62 9.24 4.09 -6.83
N GLY A 63 8.17 4.01 -7.62
CA GLY A 63 6.81 3.82 -7.12
C GLY A 63 6.67 2.53 -6.30
N SER A 64 7.20 1.41 -6.80
CA SER A 64 7.19 0.13 -6.10
C SER A 64 7.97 0.17 -4.79
N GLY A 65 9.09 0.90 -4.74
CA GLY A 65 9.80 1.19 -3.51
C GLY A 65 8.96 1.97 -2.50
N CYS A 66 8.23 3.00 -2.96
CA CYS A 66 7.29 3.74 -2.14
C CYS A 66 6.13 2.86 -1.62
N PHE A 67 5.62 1.94 -2.44
CA PHE A 67 4.58 0.97 -2.04
C PHE A 67 5.06 0.07 -0.90
N LEU A 68 6.25 -0.51 -1.03
CA LEU A 68 6.86 -1.32 0.02
C LEU A 68 7.04 -0.51 1.30
N ALA A 69 7.59 0.69 1.22
CA ALA A 69 7.78 1.57 2.38
C ALA A 69 6.46 1.89 3.08
N ALA A 70 5.40 2.20 2.32
CA ALA A 70 4.07 2.44 2.86
C ALA A 70 3.52 1.21 3.61
N ASN A 71 3.63 0.02 3.01
CA ASN A 71 3.15 -1.22 3.61
C ASN A 71 3.94 -1.62 4.87
N VAL A 72 5.26 -1.40 4.90
CA VAL A 72 6.09 -1.58 6.11
C VAL A 72 5.58 -0.70 7.25
N LEU A 73 5.29 0.57 6.97
CA LEU A 73 4.78 1.50 7.98
C LEU A 73 3.36 1.15 8.45
N ILE A 74 2.51 0.65 7.54
CA ILE A 74 1.18 0.15 7.90
C ILE A 74 1.29 -1.10 8.80
N VAL A 75 2.16 -2.04 8.46
CA VAL A 75 2.43 -3.24 9.28
C VAL A 75 2.98 -2.84 10.65
N ALA A 76 3.94 -1.92 10.72
CA ALA A 76 4.47 -1.42 11.98
C ALA A 76 3.36 -0.80 12.86
N ALA A 77 2.45 -0.03 12.25
CA ALA A 77 1.31 0.57 12.94
C ALA A 77 0.35 -0.49 13.49
N ALA A 78 0.10 -1.54 12.72
CA ALA A 78 -0.80 -2.62 13.08
C ALA A 78 -0.21 -3.53 14.17
N VAL A 79 1.06 -3.91 14.06
CA VAL A 79 1.77 -4.75 15.04
C VAL A 79 1.87 -4.04 16.39
N ALA A 80 2.13 -2.73 16.39
CA ALA A 80 2.15 -1.92 17.62
C ALA A 80 0.81 -1.92 18.37
N ARG A 81 -0.31 -2.23 17.69
CA ARG A 81 -1.66 -2.23 18.25
C ARG A 81 -2.23 -3.61 18.57
N ALA A 82 -2.17 -4.53 17.61
CA ALA A 82 -2.91 -5.81 17.64
C ALA A 82 -2.05 -7.02 18.08
N ARG A 83 -0.75 -6.81 18.35
CA ARG A 83 0.20 -7.85 18.76
C ARG A 83 0.17 -9.04 17.78
N TRP A 84 0.27 -10.28 18.27
CA TRP A 84 0.49 -11.49 17.47
C TRP A 84 -0.60 -11.82 16.43
N TRP A 85 -1.83 -11.33 16.59
CA TRP A 85 -2.93 -11.56 15.64
C TRP A 85 -2.72 -10.88 14.29
N ALA A 86 -1.89 -9.83 14.24
CA ALA A 86 -1.55 -9.14 12.99
C ALA A 86 -0.45 -9.87 12.18
N ALA A 87 0.25 -10.85 12.77
CA ALA A 87 1.41 -11.49 12.16
C ALA A 87 1.13 -12.18 10.80
N PRO A 88 0.04 -12.95 10.61
CA PRO A 88 -0.20 -13.60 9.32
C PRO A 88 -0.47 -12.59 8.20
N GLY A 89 -1.31 -11.58 8.44
CA GLY A 89 -1.60 -10.53 7.47
C GLY A 89 -0.37 -9.68 7.14
N ALA A 90 0.45 -9.37 8.15
CA ALA A 90 1.71 -8.66 7.98
C ALA A 90 2.71 -9.42 7.10
N VAL A 91 2.90 -10.72 7.34
CA VAL A 91 3.81 -11.55 6.54
C VAL A 91 3.35 -11.61 5.09
N VAL A 92 2.07 -11.93 4.86
CA VAL A 92 1.51 -12.02 3.50
C VAL A 92 1.65 -10.68 2.77
N LEU A 93 1.34 -9.56 3.43
CA LEU A 93 1.44 -8.23 2.84
C LEU A 93 2.88 -7.84 2.49
N LEU A 94 3.85 -8.13 3.38
CA LEU A 94 5.26 -7.82 3.13
C LEU A 94 5.85 -8.69 2.03
N LEU A 95 5.54 -9.99 2.01
CA LEU A 95 5.98 -10.89 0.94
C LEU A 95 5.41 -10.47 -0.41
N ALA A 96 4.13 -10.09 -0.45
CA ALA A 96 3.52 -9.53 -1.65
C ALA A 96 4.19 -8.21 -2.06
N SER A 97 4.49 -7.32 -1.11
CA SER A 97 5.15 -6.04 -1.39
C SER A 97 6.58 -6.22 -1.92
N VAL A 98 7.32 -7.22 -1.43
CA VAL A 98 8.65 -7.56 -1.98
C VAL A 98 8.51 -8.17 -3.38
N SER A 99 7.54 -9.07 -3.60
CA SER A 99 7.25 -9.62 -4.92
C SER A 99 6.87 -8.52 -5.93
N PHE A 100 6.21 -7.45 -5.46
CA PHE A 100 5.83 -6.30 -6.27
C PHE A 100 7.03 -5.52 -6.83
N LEU A 101 8.19 -5.52 -6.14
CA LEU A 101 9.39 -4.85 -6.64
C LEU A 101 9.90 -5.43 -7.97
N ASP A 102 9.69 -6.73 -8.20
CA ASP A 102 10.33 -7.48 -9.28
C ASP A 102 9.33 -8.14 -10.24
N SER A 103 8.06 -8.30 -9.83
CA SER A 103 7.03 -8.98 -10.63
C SER A 103 5.64 -8.43 -10.32
N HIS A 104 5.31 -7.27 -10.88
CA HIS A 104 4.02 -6.59 -10.64
C HIS A 104 3.09 -6.51 -11.86
N ILE A 105 3.60 -6.52 -13.10
CA ILE A 105 2.77 -6.32 -14.31
C ILE A 105 2.48 -7.61 -15.08
N PHE A 106 3.44 -8.55 -15.14
CA PHE A 106 3.30 -9.71 -16.03
C PHE A 106 2.64 -10.91 -15.34
N TRP A 107 1.66 -11.47 -16.03
CA TRP A 107 1.07 -12.75 -15.69
C TRP A 107 2.14 -13.86 -15.76
N PRO A 108 2.16 -14.85 -14.84
CA PRO A 108 1.21 -15.09 -13.75
C PRO A 108 1.57 -14.42 -12.42
N ARG A 109 2.83 -14.05 -12.23
CA ARG A 109 3.34 -13.60 -10.92
C ARG A 109 2.67 -12.32 -10.43
N GLY A 110 2.42 -11.34 -11.31
CA GLY A 110 1.77 -10.08 -10.93
C GLY A 110 0.37 -10.27 -10.33
N VAL A 111 -0.42 -11.19 -10.88
CA VAL A 111 -1.78 -11.48 -10.37
C VAL A 111 -1.72 -12.05 -8.96
N PHE A 112 -0.86 -13.04 -8.71
CA PHE A 112 -0.68 -13.60 -7.38
C PHE A 112 -0.15 -12.57 -6.38
N THR A 113 0.73 -11.67 -6.82
CA THR A 113 1.20 -10.54 -6.01
C THR A 113 0.05 -9.63 -5.59
N MET A 114 -0.85 -9.26 -6.51
CA MET A 114 -2.02 -8.41 -6.21
C MET A 114 -3.02 -9.09 -5.29
N ILE A 115 -3.31 -10.38 -5.52
CA ILE A 115 -4.17 -11.18 -4.63
C ILE A 115 -3.54 -11.26 -3.25
N GLY A 116 -2.23 -11.53 -3.16
CA GLY A 116 -1.49 -11.57 -1.90
C GLY A 116 -1.55 -10.23 -1.15
N ALA A 117 -1.32 -9.11 -1.84
CA ALA A 117 -1.42 -7.79 -1.23
C ALA A 117 -2.84 -7.50 -0.70
N ALA A 118 -3.87 -7.83 -1.48
CA ALA A 118 -5.27 -7.66 -1.08
C ALA A 118 -5.63 -8.54 0.13
N LEU A 119 -5.20 -9.80 0.15
CA LEU A 119 -5.41 -10.73 1.27
C LEU A 119 -4.66 -10.27 2.53
N GLY A 120 -3.38 -9.91 2.39
CA GLY A 120 -2.57 -9.41 3.50
C GLY A 120 -3.17 -8.14 4.13
N MET A 121 -3.61 -7.21 3.30
CA MET A 121 -4.28 -5.98 3.75
C MET A 121 -5.62 -6.28 4.44
N SER A 122 -6.43 -7.18 3.87
CA SER A 122 -7.71 -7.60 4.46
C SER A 122 -7.53 -8.26 5.82
N LEU A 123 -6.59 -9.21 5.93
CA LEU A 123 -6.25 -9.89 7.18
C LEU A 123 -5.76 -8.90 8.24
N LEU A 124 -4.92 -7.94 7.85
CA LEU A 124 -4.43 -6.90 8.75
C LEU A 124 -5.56 -5.98 9.23
N SER A 125 -6.57 -5.73 8.39
CA SER A 125 -7.77 -4.94 8.75
C SER A 125 -8.63 -5.66 9.77
N LEU A 126 -8.94 -6.93 9.51
CA LEU A 126 -9.72 -7.77 10.41
C LEU A 126 -9.04 -7.93 11.77
N ALA A 127 -7.71 -8.12 11.80
CA ALA A 127 -6.95 -8.19 13.04
C ALA A 127 -6.96 -6.87 13.85
N GLY A 128 -7.09 -5.73 13.16
CA GLY A 128 -7.21 -4.41 13.80
C GLY A 128 -8.57 -4.14 14.42
N GLU A 129 -9.63 -4.80 13.94
CA GLU A 129 -11.00 -4.72 14.47
C GLU A 129 -11.24 -5.66 15.65
N HIS A 130 -10.57 -6.83 15.67
CA HIS A 130 -10.67 -7.84 16.72
C HIS A 130 -9.68 -7.64 17.89
N GLY A 131 -9.02 -6.48 17.99
CA GLY A 131 -8.20 -6.14 19.16
C GLY A 131 -9.07 -6.13 20.43
N PRO A 132 -8.52 -6.53 21.60
CA PRO A 132 -9.34 -6.75 22.81
C PRO A 132 -10.23 -5.56 23.05
N GLU A 133 -11.55 -5.78 23.08
CA GLU A 133 -12.53 -4.81 23.55
C GLU A 133 -11.94 -4.20 24.82
N ARG A 134 -11.69 -2.88 24.82
CA ARG A 134 -11.61 -2.17 26.08
C ARG A 134 -12.96 -2.43 26.73
N SER A 135 -12.99 -3.30 27.73
CA SER A 135 -14.17 -3.47 28.57
C SER A 135 -14.69 -2.07 28.89
N PRO A 136 -15.98 -1.78 28.66
CA PRO A 136 -16.56 -0.50 29.05
C PRO A 136 -16.14 -0.26 30.50
N ALA A 137 -15.51 0.89 30.76
CA ALA A 137 -15.17 1.26 32.13
C ALA A 137 -16.44 1.06 32.99
N PRO A 138 -16.35 0.43 34.18
CA PRO A 138 -17.51 0.22 35.01
C PRO A 138 -18.26 1.54 35.15
N VAL A 139 -19.50 1.59 34.68
CA VAL A 139 -20.38 2.74 34.91
C VAL A 139 -20.60 2.75 36.42
N LEU A 140 -19.88 3.62 37.13
CA LEU A 140 -20.11 3.84 38.54
C LEU A 140 -21.54 4.39 38.69
N PRO A 141 -22.43 3.72 39.44
CA PRO A 141 -23.74 4.27 39.71
C PRO A 141 -23.56 5.52 40.57
N GLY A 142 -23.79 6.73 40.02
CA GLY A 142 -23.84 7.92 40.86
C GLY A 142 -23.55 9.30 40.26
N SER A 143 -23.19 9.47 38.98
CA SER A 143 -23.04 10.83 38.44
C SER A 143 -24.39 11.40 38.00
N SER A 144 -25.24 11.72 38.98
CA SER A 144 -26.41 12.55 38.76
C SER A 144 -25.99 13.91 38.21
N VAL A 145 -26.54 14.23 37.06
CA VAL A 145 -26.70 15.57 36.48
C VAL A 145 -26.89 16.62 37.58
N ARG A 146 -26.03 17.64 37.57
CA ARG A 146 -26.38 18.97 38.10
C ARG A 146 -26.21 19.97 36.97
N ASP A 147 -27.32 20.26 36.33
CA ASP A 147 -27.53 21.51 35.61
C ASP A 147 -27.29 22.67 36.57
N ARG A 148 -26.39 23.58 36.20
CA ARG A 148 -26.46 25.02 36.49
C ARG A 148 -25.78 25.78 35.37
#